data_AF-A0A7T7BJ92-F1
#
_entry.id   AF-A0A7T7BJ92-F1
#
_cell.length_a   1.000
_cell.length_b   1.000
_cell.length_c   1.000
_cell.angle_alpha   90.00
_cell.angle_beta   90.00
_cell.angle_gamma   90.00
#
_symmetry.space_group_name_H-M   'P 1'
#
loop_
_entity.id
_entity.type
_entity.pdbx_description
1 polymer ?
#
loop_
_entity_poly.entity_id
_entity_poly.type
_entity_poly.pdbx_seq_one_letter_code
_entity_poly.pdbx_strand_id
1 'polypeptide(L)'
;MESTPRWRVHHDGEYTTMEKKTSPRSTQFEELLRSIRLDHKNSDLITVCGDEEYAVRKCIVFPRSDFFAKACDGGLTEPTTNRVVLLYEPTPVRQMIEYPYTLNYHVAIHSSEADPSRQPDEEAAHDRPENHDGTDDKTVSACNALSILVSMYSLADQMCIHGLKAPSKETLEKELTRRWLDSSTFPHAVHEIYKTTSIDDQCLRDLAVKITMDNPVCMRTGVELNPWLLQIP
;
A
#
# COMPACT_ATOMS: atom_id res chain seq x y z
N MET A 1 57.48 -10.18 -11.48
CA MET A 1 56.54 -10.61 -12.54
C MET A 1 55.15 -10.21 -12.08
N GLU A 2 54.82 -8.94 -12.28
CA GLU A 2 53.48 -8.40 -12.02
C GLU A 2 52.64 -8.62 -13.28
N SER A 3 51.44 -9.17 -13.12
CA SER A 3 50.46 -9.27 -14.20
C SER A 3 49.19 -8.56 -13.75
N THR A 4 49.10 -7.28 -14.10
CA THR A 4 47.89 -6.45 -13.99
C THR A 4 46.90 -6.85 -15.07
N PRO A 5 45.60 -7.04 -14.77
CA PRO A 5 44.60 -7.19 -15.83
C PRO A 5 44.28 -5.81 -16.44
N ARG A 6 44.45 -5.76 -17.76
CA ARG A 6 44.22 -4.62 -18.64
C ARG A 6 42.72 -4.51 -18.94
N TRP A 7 41.99 -3.70 -18.18
CA TRP A 7 40.64 -3.29 -18.56
C TRP A 7 40.76 -2.26 -19.69
N ARG A 8 40.36 -2.65 -20.90
CA ARG A 8 40.21 -1.75 -22.05
C ARG A 8 38.81 -1.14 -21.95
N VAL A 9 38.75 0.15 -21.61
CA VAL A 9 37.50 0.92 -21.62
C VAL A 9 37.28 1.43 -23.04
N HIS A 10 36.20 1.01 -23.68
CA HIS A 10 35.55 1.77 -24.74
C HIS A 10 34.06 1.86 -24.39
N HIS A 11 33.58 3.10 -24.33
CA HIS A 11 32.20 3.48 -24.08
C HIS A 11 31.27 2.87 -25.13
N ASP A 12 30.09 2.41 -24.69
CA ASP A 12 28.81 2.99 -25.10
C ASP A 12 27.71 2.53 -24.12
N GLY A 13 26.89 3.49 -23.70
CA GLY A 13 25.93 3.33 -22.62
C GLY A 13 24.69 2.58 -23.06
N GLU A 14 24.48 1.40 -22.49
CA GLU A 14 23.16 0.80 -22.32
C GLU A 14 23.02 0.37 -20.87
N TYR A 15 22.22 1.10 -20.10
CA TYR A 15 21.72 0.62 -18.82
C TYR A 15 20.78 -0.55 -19.10
N THR A 16 21.34 -1.75 -19.13
CA THR A 16 20.58 -2.99 -19.15
C THR A 16 19.94 -3.18 -17.78
N THR A 17 18.62 -3.00 -17.72
CA THR A 17 17.80 -3.33 -16.56
C THR A 17 17.99 -4.81 -16.25
N MET A 18 18.74 -5.14 -15.21
CA MET A 18 18.93 -6.53 -14.79
C MET A 18 17.61 -7.05 -14.22
N GLU A 19 16.87 -7.85 -14.99
CA GLU A 19 15.77 -8.66 -14.47
C GLU A 19 16.33 -9.59 -13.39
N LYS A 20 15.93 -9.37 -12.13
CA LYS A 20 16.31 -10.24 -11.02
C LYS A 20 15.64 -11.60 -11.21
N LYS A 21 16.37 -12.56 -11.76
CA LYS A 21 15.92 -13.95 -11.92
C LYS A 21 15.72 -14.57 -10.53
N THR A 22 14.46 -14.76 -10.12
CA THR A 22 14.11 -15.40 -8.85
C THR A 22 14.51 -16.88 -8.87
N SER A 23 15.12 -17.34 -7.78
CA SER A 23 15.58 -18.73 -7.65
C SER A 23 14.42 -19.66 -7.30
N PRO A 24 14.37 -20.91 -7.81
CA PRO A 24 13.35 -21.89 -7.44
C PRO A 24 13.20 -22.12 -5.93
N ARG A 25 14.29 -21.97 -5.17
CA ARG A 25 14.27 -22.09 -3.70
C ARG A 25 13.50 -20.94 -3.03
N SER A 26 13.54 -19.72 -3.61
CA SER A 26 12.78 -18.57 -3.12
C SER A 26 11.28 -18.83 -3.26
N THR A 27 10.87 -19.26 -4.45
CA THR A 27 9.46 -19.54 -4.75
C THR A 27 8.87 -20.66 -3.88
N GLN A 28 9.63 -21.73 -3.63
CA GLN A 28 9.17 -22.80 -2.73
C GLN A 28 9.00 -22.33 -1.29
N PHE A 29 9.87 -21.43 -0.81
CA PHE A 29 9.76 -20.87 0.53
C PHE A 29 8.57 -19.89 0.66
N GLU A 30 8.35 -19.06 -0.36
CA GLU A 30 7.19 -18.15 -0.45
C GLU A 30 5.88 -18.93 -0.43
N GLU A 31 5.78 -20.01 -1.21
CA GLU A 31 4.58 -20.88 -1.23
C GLU A 31 4.37 -21.59 0.11
N LEU A 32 5.45 -22.02 0.77
CA LEU A 32 5.37 -22.59 2.11
C LEU A 32 4.82 -21.58 3.12
N LEU A 33 5.34 -20.35 3.15
CA LEU A 33 4.85 -19.30 4.06
C LEU A 33 3.39 -18.94 3.77
N ARG A 34 3.00 -18.88 2.50
CA ARG A 34 1.61 -18.70 2.07
C ARG A 34 0.72 -19.83 2.58
N SER A 35 1.16 -21.09 2.49
CA SER A 35 0.41 -22.23 3.00
C SER A 35 0.24 -22.17 4.52
N ILE A 36 1.27 -21.74 5.27
CA ILE A 36 1.22 -21.59 6.73
C ILE A 36 0.24 -20.47 7.11
N ARG A 37 0.20 -19.38 6.34
CA ARG A 37 -0.71 -18.25 6.54
C ARG A 37 -2.18 -18.65 6.37
N LEU A 38 -2.47 -19.49 5.37
CA LEU A 38 -3.83 -19.96 5.04
C LEU A 38 -4.28 -21.15 5.90
N ASP A 39 -3.36 -21.80 6.62
CA ASP A 39 -3.68 -22.90 7.51
C ASP A 39 -4.23 -22.40 8.86
N HIS A 40 -5.55 -22.46 9.00
CA HIS A 40 -6.24 -22.12 10.24
C HIS A 40 -6.00 -23.13 11.38
N LYS A 41 -5.72 -24.40 11.07
CA LYS A 41 -5.73 -25.50 12.05
C LYS A 41 -4.60 -25.38 13.07
N ASN A 42 -3.40 -25.03 12.62
CA ASN A 42 -2.26 -24.94 13.53
C ASN A 42 -2.04 -23.53 14.10
N SER A 43 -3.06 -22.66 14.05
CA SER A 43 -2.97 -21.28 14.55
C SER A 43 -2.96 -21.21 16.06
N ASP A 44 -2.17 -20.28 16.57
CA ASP A 44 -1.96 -20.05 18.00
C ASP A 44 -2.30 -18.62 18.43
N LEU A 45 -2.81 -17.80 17.49
CA LEU A 45 -3.28 -16.43 17.70
C LEU A 45 -4.39 -16.10 16.69
N ILE A 46 -5.43 -15.40 17.16
CA ILE A 46 -6.51 -14.85 16.33
C ILE A 46 -6.46 -13.32 16.40
N THR A 47 -6.35 -12.66 15.26
CA THR A 47 -6.50 -11.22 15.16
C THR A 47 -7.89 -10.90 14.62
N VAL A 48 -8.60 -9.95 15.23
CA VAL A 48 -9.98 -9.60 14.89
C VAL A 48 -10.04 -8.15 14.45
N CYS A 49 -10.74 -7.85 13.37
CA CYS A 49 -10.94 -6.50 12.87
C CYS A 49 -12.37 -6.35 12.35
N GLY A 50 -13.22 -5.63 13.09
CA GLY A 50 -14.66 -5.61 12.82
C GLY A 50 -15.23 -7.03 12.85
N ASP A 51 -15.84 -7.45 11.74
CA ASP A 51 -16.44 -8.78 11.57
C ASP A 51 -15.48 -9.81 10.96
N GLU A 52 -14.23 -9.43 10.66
CA GLU A 52 -13.21 -10.34 10.11
C GLU A 52 -12.31 -10.92 11.20
N GLU A 53 -12.05 -12.23 11.12
CA GLU A 53 -11.08 -12.93 11.96
C GLU A 53 -9.94 -13.51 11.13
N TYR A 54 -8.71 -13.32 11.59
CA TYR A 54 -7.49 -13.76 10.94
C TYR A 54 -6.71 -14.70 11.87
N ALA A 55 -6.66 -15.97 11.50
CA ALA A 55 -5.81 -16.96 12.15
C ALA A 55 -4.34 -16.74 11.77
N VAL A 56 -3.46 -16.49 12.74
CA VAL A 56 -2.05 -16.18 12.51
C VAL A 56 -1.15 -17.07 13.38
N ARG A 57 0.17 -16.95 13.17
CA ARG A 57 1.21 -17.71 13.88
C ARG A 57 2.10 -16.78 14.69
N LYS A 58 2.14 -16.96 16.02
CA LYS A 58 2.98 -16.16 16.92
C LYS A 58 4.46 -16.21 16.53
N CYS A 59 4.96 -17.39 16.16
CA CYS A 59 6.36 -17.59 15.76
C CYS A 59 6.78 -16.82 14.49
N ILE A 60 5.81 -16.35 13.69
CA ILE A 60 6.06 -15.51 12.51
C ILE A 60 5.78 -14.05 12.84
N VAL A 61 4.67 -13.77 13.52
CA VAL A 61 4.21 -12.39 13.77
C VAL A 61 5.04 -11.69 14.85
N PHE A 62 5.37 -12.35 15.97
CA PHE A 62 6.07 -11.70 17.09
C PHE A 62 7.47 -11.19 16.71
N PRO A 63 8.33 -11.95 16.01
CA PRO A 63 9.63 -11.43 15.59
C PRO A 63 9.54 -10.26 14.61
N ARG A 64 8.37 -10.03 14.01
CA ARG A 64 8.13 -9.00 13.01
C ARG A 64 7.34 -7.81 13.55
N SER A 65 6.78 -7.91 14.75
CA SER A 65 5.96 -6.87 15.37
C SER A 65 6.09 -6.89 16.89
N ASP A 66 6.72 -5.83 17.42
CA ASP A 66 6.83 -5.61 18.86
C ASP A 66 5.47 -5.42 19.52
N PHE A 67 4.49 -4.86 18.79
CA PHE A 67 3.11 -4.73 19.26
C PHE A 67 2.51 -6.10 19.55
N PHE A 68 2.55 -7.03 18.59
CA PHE A 68 1.96 -8.37 18.77
C PHE A 68 2.67 -9.18 19.85
N ALA A 69 4.00 -9.06 19.95
CA ALA A 69 4.77 -9.68 21.01
C ALA A 69 4.31 -9.17 22.39
N LYS A 70 4.27 -7.84 22.58
CA LYS A 70 3.87 -7.22 23.86
C LYS A 70 2.39 -7.40 24.19
N ALA A 71 1.51 -7.40 23.19
CA ALA A 71 0.08 -7.59 23.37
C ALA A 71 -0.24 -8.94 24.03
N CYS A 72 0.59 -9.96 23.77
CA CYS A 72 0.45 -11.28 24.37
C CYS A 72 1.25 -11.46 25.67
N ASP A 73 2.29 -10.66 25.90
CA ASP A 73 3.14 -10.72 27.10
C ASP A 73 2.62 -9.87 28.28
N GLY A 74 1.72 -8.90 28.04
CA GLY A 74 1.52 -7.76 28.94
C GLY A 74 0.10 -7.47 29.48
N GLY A 75 -0.86 -8.40 29.41
CA GLY A 75 -2.12 -8.30 30.18
C GLY A 75 -3.17 -7.28 29.70
N LEU A 76 -3.19 -6.92 28.41
CA LEU A 76 -4.22 -6.03 27.85
C LEU A 76 -5.59 -6.71 27.59
N THR A 77 -5.67 -8.02 27.76
CA THR A 77 -6.86 -8.85 28.00
C THR A 77 -6.33 -10.17 28.56
N GLU A 78 -7.17 -10.97 29.23
CA GLU A 78 -6.76 -12.20 29.91
C GLU A 78 -5.70 -12.99 29.10
N PRO A 79 -4.53 -13.34 29.68
CA PRO A 79 -3.42 -14.02 28.99
C PRO A 79 -3.79 -15.38 28.38
N THR A 80 -5.04 -15.80 28.51
CA THR A 80 -5.62 -17.06 28.07
C THR A 80 -6.25 -17.00 26.68
N THR A 81 -6.64 -15.82 26.18
CA THR A 81 -7.55 -15.78 25.00
C THR A 81 -6.84 -15.89 23.65
N ASN A 82 -5.51 -15.68 23.55
CA ASN A 82 -4.77 -15.69 22.27
C ASN A 82 -5.49 -14.90 21.17
N ARG A 83 -6.04 -13.74 21.53
CA ARG A 83 -6.92 -12.95 20.68
C ARG A 83 -6.55 -11.47 20.77
N VAL A 84 -6.33 -10.82 19.63
CA VAL A 84 -6.00 -9.40 19.52
C VAL A 84 -7.10 -8.71 18.72
N VAL A 85 -7.71 -7.68 19.28
CA VAL A 85 -8.80 -6.91 18.63
C VAL A 85 -8.23 -5.59 18.10
N LEU A 86 -8.44 -5.33 16.82
CA LEU A 86 -7.98 -4.14 16.10
C LEU A 86 -9.19 -3.30 15.67
N LEU A 87 -9.15 -2.00 15.98
CA LEU A 87 -10.21 -1.03 15.66
C LEU A 87 -9.83 -0.22 14.40
N TYR A 88 -9.71 -0.91 13.27
CA TYR A 88 -9.33 -0.32 11.98
C TYR A 88 -10.23 -0.86 10.86
N GLU A 89 -10.04 -0.36 9.65
CA GLU A 89 -10.71 -0.89 8.47
C GLU A 89 -10.15 -2.30 8.12
N PRO A 90 -11.01 -3.29 7.79
CA PRO A 90 -10.56 -4.66 7.55
C PRO A 90 -9.58 -4.81 6.38
N THR A 91 -9.73 -3.99 5.32
CA THR A 91 -8.92 -4.11 4.11
C THR A 91 -7.42 -3.84 4.35
N PRO A 92 -7.00 -2.70 4.93
CA PRO A 92 -5.60 -2.49 5.28
C PRO A 92 -5.11 -3.47 6.35
N VAL A 93 -5.94 -3.87 7.32
CA VAL A 93 -5.54 -4.88 8.33
C VAL A 93 -5.24 -6.23 7.70
N ARG A 94 -6.05 -6.67 6.73
CA ARG A 94 -5.78 -7.91 5.98
C ARG A 94 -4.39 -7.85 5.33
N GLN A 95 -4.09 -6.78 4.60
CA GLN A 95 -2.77 -6.60 3.96
C GLN A 95 -1.62 -6.53 4.97
N MET A 96 -1.85 -5.85 6.10
CA MET A 96 -0.90 -5.78 7.21
C MET A 96 -0.60 -7.17 7.81
N ILE A 97 -1.60 -8.05 7.92
CA ILE A 97 -1.44 -9.42 8.43
C ILE A 97 -0.75 -10.34 7.41
N GLU A 98 -0.96 -10.14 6.11
CA GLU A 98 -0.22 -10.88 5.07
C GLU A 98 1.27 -10.52 5.07
N TYR A 99 1.61 -9.27 5.33
CA TYR A 99 2.97 -8.76 5.17
C TYR A 99 4.07 -9.54 5.92
N PRO A 100 3.91 -9.95 7.21
CA PRO A 100 4.89 -10.80 7.89
C PRO A 100 5.22 -12.13 7.18
N TYR A 101 4.33 -12.63 6.32
CA TYR A 101 4.49 -13.90 5.61
C TYR A 101 5.05 -13.73 4.20
N THR A 102 4.72 -12.62 3.55
CA THR A 102 5.05 -12.38 2.14
C THR A 102 6.17 -11.35 1.96
N LEU A 103 6.42 -10.52 2.97
CA LEU A 103 7.20 -9.28 2.90
C LEU A 103 6.76 -8.34 1.78
N ASN A 104 5.50 -8.50 1.35
CA ASN A 104 4.90 -7.75 0.27
C ASN A 104 3.43 -7.52 0.58
N TYR A 105 2.89 -6.39 0.15
CA TYR A 105 1.46 -6.14 0.23
C TYR A 105 1.03 -5.55 -1.10
N HIS A 106 -0.18 -5.91 -1.52
CA HIS A 106 -0.69 -5.50 -2.81
C HIS A 106 -1.86 -4.57 -2.60
N VAL A 107 -1.67 -3.32 -3.00
CA VAL A 107 -2.80 -2.42 -3.23
C VAL A 107 -3.21 -2.63 -4.69
N ALA A 108 -4.48 -2.97 -4.92
CA ALA A 108 -5.01 -3.11 -6.27
C ALA A 108 -5.13 -1.71 -6.88
N ILE A 109 -4.01 -1.18 -7.36
CA ILE A 109 -3.95 0.10 -8.03
C ILE A 109 -4.21 -0.16 -9.51
N HIS A 110 -5.48 -0.32 -9.89
CA HIS A 110 -5.85 -0.58 -11.28
C HIS A 110 -5.45 0.61 -12.16
N SER A 111 -4.29 0.52 -12.82
CA SER A 111 -4.19 1.04 -14.18
C SER A 111 -4.97 0.06 -15.05
N SER A 112 -6.17 0.46 -15.47
CA SER A 112 -6.94 -0.26 -16.47
C SER A 112 -6.14 -0.31 -17.77
N GLU A 113 -5.30 -1.33 -17.92
CA GLU A 113 -4.99 -1.88 -19.23
C GLU A 113 -6.22 -2.72 -19.59
N ALA A 114 -7.04 -2.17 -20.47
CA ALA A 114 -8.19 -2.86 -21.02
C ALA A 114 -7.70 -4.15 -21.69
N ASP A 115 -8.23 -5.28 -21.21
CA ASP A 115 -8.16 -6.56 -21.92
C ASP A 115 -8.81 -6.37 -23.31
N PRO A 116 -8.06 -6.49 -24.43
CA PRO A 116 -8.60 -6.29 -25.77
C PRO A 116 -9.58 -7.39 -26.22
N SER A 117 -9.89 -8.37 -25.37
CA SER A 117 -10.51 -9.64 -25.78
C SER A 117 -12.03 -9.73 -25.58
N ARG A 118 -12.72 -8.70 -25.09
CA ARG A 118 -14.18 -8.73 -24.97
C ARG A 118 -14.85 -8.36 -26.30
N GLN A 119 -15.19 -9.37 -27.10
CA GLN A 119 -16.12 -9.22 -28.21
C GLN A 119 -17.54 -8.94 -27.67
N PRO A 120 -18.29 -7.98 -28.23
CA PRO A 120 -19.68 -7.75 -27.88
C PRO A 120 -20.57 -8.68 -28.70
N ASP A 121 -21.26 -9.60 -28.03
CA ASP A 121 -22.40 -10.29 -28.62
C ASP A 121 -23.62 -9.37 -28.57
N GLU A 122 -24.25 -9.20 -29.74
CA GLU A 122 -25.41 -8.34 -30.01
C GLU A 122 -26.73 -8.91 -29.46
N GLU A 123 -27.73 -8.02 -29.39
CA GLU A 123 -29.18 -8.21 -29.21
C GLU A 123 -29.76 -8.24 -27.77
N ALA A 124 -30.33 -7.11 -27.32
CA ALA A 124 -31.72 -6.75 -27.65
C ALA A 124 -32.15 -5.46 -26.91
N ALA A 125 -32.77 -4.55 -27.67
CA ALA A 125 -33.17 -3.22 -27.27
C ALA A 125 -34.38 -3.18 -26.29
N HIS A 126 -34.28 -2.35 -25.25
CA HIS A 126 -35.45 -1.62 -24.75
C HIS A 126 -35.06 -0.20 -24.29
N ASP A 127 -35.93 0.71 -24.67
CA ASP A 127 -35.83 2.16 -24.80
C ASP A 127 -36.06 2.89 -23.46
N ARG A 128 -35.10 3.71 -22.97
CA ARG A 128 -35.31 4.91 -22.11
C ARG A 128 -33.98 5.58 -21.69
N PRO A 129 -34.01 6.88 -21.33
CA PRO A 129 -32.99 7.83 -21.76
C PRO A 129 -31.77 7.87 -20.82
N GLU A 130 -30.66 8.22 -21.47
CA GLU A 130 -29.37 8.59 -20.93
C GLU A 130 -29.49 9.54 -19.73
N ASN A 131 -28.94 9.12 -18.60
CA ASN A 131 -28.27 9.94 -17.58
C ASN A 131 -27.71 8.98 -16.51
N HIS A 132 -26.56 8.36 -16.78
CA HIS A 132 -25.74 7.81 -15.70
C HIS A 132 -24.30 8.24 -15.92
N ASP A 133 -23.92 9.19 -15.08
CA ASP A 133 -22.62 9.78 -14.87
C ASP A 133 -21.48 8.75 -14.96
N GLY A 134 -20.66 8.85 -16.00
CA GLY A 134 -19.49 7.99 -16.24
C GLY A 134 -18.24 8.41 -15.46
N THR A 135 -18.43 9.24 -14.43
CA THR A 135 -17.37 9.92 -13.67
C THR A 135 -17.37 9.47 -12.22
N ASP A 136 -17.09 8.20 -11.91
CA ASP A 136 -16.86 7.86 -10.49
C ASP A 136 -16.01 6.60 -10.21
N ASP A 137 -16.10 5.55 -11.03
CA ASP A 137 -15.52 4.25 -10.64
C ASP A 137 -13.98 4.24 -10.56
N LYS A 138 -13.30 4.94 -11.49
CA LYS A 138 -11.82 5.05 -11.49
C LYS A 138 -11.30 5.97 -10.38
N THR A 139 -12.00 7.06 -10.10
CA THR A 139 -11.62 8.04 -9.07
C THR A 139 -11.80 7.45 -7.68
N VAL A 140 -12.95 6.81 -7.42
CA VAL A 140 -13.22 6.10 -6.15
C VAL A 140 -12.18 5.00 -5.92
N SER A 141 -11.83 4.23 -6.95
CA SER A 141 -10.79 3.21 -6.86
C SER A 141 -9.40 3.79 -6.48
N ALA A 142 -9.01 4.92 -7.08
CA ALA A 142 -7.74 5.58 -6.78
C ALA A 142 -7.70 6.19 -5.38
N CYS A 143 -8.78 6.84 -4.93
CA CYS A 143 -8.93 7.33 -3.57
C CYS A 143 -8.81 6.19 -2.55
N ASN A 144 -9.50 5.08 -2.78
CA ASN A 144 -9.43 3.89 -1.93
C ASN A 144 -8.00 3.33 -1.86
N ALA A 145 -7.29 3.27 -2.99
CA ALA A 145 -5.90 2.81 -3.03
C ALA A 145 -4.95 3.69 -2.20
N LEU A 146 -5.09 5.02 -2.30
CA LEU A 146 -4.28 5.96 -1.51
C LEU A 146 -4.60 5.88 -0.02
N SER A 147 -5.88 5.76 0.34
CA SER A 147 -6.30 5.56 1.73
C SER A 147 -5.72 4.27 2.32
N ILE A 148 -5.66 3.18 1.54
CA ILE A 148 -4.99 1.95 1.96
C ILE A 148 -3.49 2.17 2.18
N LEU A 149 -2.79 2.88 1.29
CA LEU A 149 -1.36 3.17 1.44
C LEU A 149 -1.05 3.99 2.69
N VAL A 150 -1.85 5.02 2.95
CA VAL A 150 -1.75 5.86 4.15
C VAL A 150 -2.06 5.04 5.41
N SER A 151 -3.07 4.18 5.37
CA SER A 151 -3.41 3.27 6.47
C SER A 151 -2.29 2.27 6.73
N MET A 152 -1.68 1.69 5.70
CA MET A 152 -0.56 0.76 5.82
C MET A 152 0.68 1.42 6.44
N TYR A 153 0.96 2.68 6.09
CA TYR A 153 2.02 3.44 6.72
C TYR A 153 1.76 3.64 8.23
N SER A 154 0.54 4.05 8.57
CA SER A 154 0.14 4.31 9.97
C SER A 154 0.12 3.02 10.80
N LEU A 155 -0.43 1.93 10.26
CA LEU A 155 -0.43 0.61 10.89
C LEU A 155 0.99 0.08 11.09
N ALA A 156 1.91 0.31 10.15
CA ALA A 156 3.29 -0.12 10.30
C ALA A 156 3.97 0.50 11.52
N ASP A 157 3.65 1.77 11.81
CA ASP A 157 4.15 2.48 12.97
C ASP A 157 3.47 2.02 14.27
N GLN A 158 2.14 2.05 14.28
CA GLN A 158 1.32 1.72 15.45
C GLN A 158 1.48 0.27 15.91
N MET A 159 1.59 -0.65 14.94
CA MET A 159 1.81 -2.09 15.21
C MET A 159 3.30 -2.45 15.21
N CYS A 160 4.19 -1.46 15.08
CA CYS A 160 5.64 -1.65 15.06
C CYS A 160 6.10 -2.78 14.12
N ILE A 161 5.57 -2.81 12.89
CA ILE A 161 5.85 -3.87 11.91
C ILE A 161 7.14 -3.56 11.16
N HIS A 162 8.17 -4.36 11.44
CA HIS A 162 9.49 -4.18 10.86
C HIS A 162 9.46 -4.33 9.33
N GLY A 163 9.96 -3.31 8.64
CA GLY A 163 10.12 -3.28 7.19
C GLY A 163 8.90 -2.80 6.40
N LEU A 164 7.73 -2.58 7.03
CA LEU A 164 6.51 -2.18 6.31
C LEU A 164 6.41 -0.67 6.06
N LYS A 165 6.85 0.16 7.03
CA LYS A 165 6.67 1.62 6.99
C LYS A 165 7.34 2.28 5.78
N ALA A 166 8.58 1.89 5.48
CA ALA A 166 9.35 2.43 4.37
C ALA A 166 8.75 2.13 2.98
N PRO A 167 8.41 0.88 2.61
CA PRO A 167 7.78 0.60 1.32
C PRO A 167 6.37 1.21 1.21
N SER A 168 5.62 1.37 2.31
CA SER A 168 4.37 2.14 2.32
C SER A 168 4.58 3.60 1.96
N LYS A 169 5.58 4.26 2.54
CA LYS A 169 5.95 5.62 2.16
C LYS A 169 6.38 5.72 0.69
N GLU A 170 7.30 4.86 0.26
CA GLU A 170 7.84 4.91 -1.10
C GLU A 170 6.75 4.69 -2.15
N THR A 171 5.84 3.75 -1.91
CA THR A 171 4.71 3.49 -2.81
C THR A 171 3.76 4.68 -2.81
N LEU A 172 3.45 5.25 -1.64
CA LEU A 172 2.62 6.45 -1.55
C LEU A 172 3.24 7.65 -2.29
N GLU A 173 4.54 7.91 -2.15
CA GLU A 173 5.25 8.97 -2.87
C GLU A 173 5.15 8.79 -4.39
N LYS A 174 5.38 7.57 -4.89
CA LYS A 174 5.22 7.25 -6.31
C LYS A 174 3.80 7.52 -6.80
N GLU A 175 2.80 7.11 -6.02
CA GLU A 175 1.40 7.21 -6.41
C GLU A 175 0.85 8.64 -6.34
N LEU A 176 1.26 9.42 -5.33
CA LEU A 176 0.96 10.84 -5.24
C LEU A 176 1.63 11.62 -6.38
N THR A 177 2.88 11.31 -6.70
CA THR A 177 3.59 11.94 -7.83
C THR A 177 2.92 11.59 -9.16
N ARG A 178 2.52 10.32 -9.35
CA ARG A 178 1.83 9.85 -10.56
C ARG A 178 0.47 10.51 -10.76
N ARG A 179 -0.28 10.73 -9.67
CA ARG A 179 -1.65 11.28 -9.70
C ARG A 179 -1.74 12.74 -9.26
N TRP A 180 -0.63 13.47 -9.18
CA TRP A 180 -0.63 14.86 -8.73
C TRP A 180 -1.60 15.75 -9.53
N LEU A 181 -1.72 15.51 -10.84
CA LEU A 181 -2.60 16.27 -11.74
C LEU A 181 -4.09 15.92 -11.60
N ASP A 182 -4.42 14.87 -10.83
CA ASP A 182 -5.81 14.50 -10.55
C ASP A 182 -6.36 15.39 -9.44
N SER A 183 -7.16 16.37 -9.86
CA SER A 183 -7.80 17.37 -9.01
C SER A 183 -8.75 16.79 -7.97
N SER A 184 -9.19 15.54 -8.15
CA SER A 184 -10.06 14.84 -7.22
C SER A 184 -9.28 13.93 -6.29
N THR A 185 -8.31 13.17 -6.79
CA THR A 185 -7.62 12.15 -5.99
C THR A 185 -6.58 12.73 -5.02
N PHE A 186 -5.81 13.72 -5.44
CA PHE A 186 -4.73 14.27 -4.60
C PHE A 186 -5.24 14.99 -3.32
N PRO A 187 -6.25 15.87 -3.36
CA PRO A 187 -6.77 16.52 -2.15
C PRO A 187 -7.30 15.52 -1.11
N HIS A 188 -7.99 14.47 -1.57
CA HIS A 188 -8.50 13.43 -0.68
C HIS A 188 -7.35 12.69 0.02
N ALA A 189 -6.28 12.38 -0.72
CA ALA A 189 -5.10 11.75 -0.14
C ALA A 189 -4.38 12.65 0.87
N VAL A 190 -4.26 13.95 0.59
CA VAL A 190 -3.70 14.91 1.55
C VAL A 190 -4.59 14.99 2.80
N HIS A 191 -5.90 15.09 2.64
CA HIS A 191 -6.82 15.10 3.77
C HIS A 191 -6.66 13.84 4.63
N GLU A 192 -6.59 12.67 4.00
CA GLU A 192 -6.40 11.40 4.71
C GLU A 192 -5.04 11.33 5.42
N ILE A 193 -3.96 11.84 4.82
CA ILE A 193 -2.64 11.96 5.47
C ILE A 193 -2.74 12.79 6.75
N TYR A 194 -3.35 13.97 6.70
CA TYR A 194 -3.45 14.84 7.87
C TYR A 194 -4.38 14.29 8.95
N LYS A 195 -5.39 13.51 8.56
CA LYS A 195 -6.34 12.86 9.47
C LYS A 195 -5.76 11.64 10.19
N THR A 196 -4.98 10.82 9.50
CA THR A 196 -4.52 9.50 10.00
C THR A 196 -3.11 9.53 10.60
N THR A 197 -2.27 10.46 10.16
CA THR A 197 -0.89 10.56 10.65
C THR A 197 -0.84 11.45 11.89
N SER A 198 -0.26 10.94 12.99
CA SER A 198 -0.06 11.69 14.23
C SER A 198 0.73 12.98 13.99
N ILE A 199 0.55 13.97 14.85
CA ILE A 199 1.35 15.22 14.79
C ILE A 199 2.84 14.98 15.03
N ASP A 200 3.21 13.90 15.72
CA ASP A 200 4.60 13.54 15.96
C ASP A 200 5.25 12.87 14.72
N ASP A 201 4.44 12.39 13.78
CA ASP A 201 4.90 11.80 12.53
C ASP A 201 4.58 12.73 11.35
N GLN A 202 5.49 13.68 11.11
CA GLN A 202 5.39 14.65 10.03
C GLN A 202 5.82 14.10 8.67
N CYS A 203 6.33 12.86 8.59
CA CYS A 203 6.99 12.38 7.40
C CYS A 203 6.08 12.32 6.16
N LEU A 204 4.79 11.97 6.32
CA LEU A 204 3.83 12.01 5.21
C LEU A 204 3.31 13.42 4.92
N ARG A 205 3.24 14.29 5.94
CA ARG A 205 2.83 15.69 5.79
C ARG A 205 3.89 16.48 5.03
N ASP A 206 5.16 16.32 5.40
CA ASP A 206 6.33 16.86 4.70
C ASP A 206 6.37 16.37 3.25
N LEU A 207 6.03 15.09 3.01
CA LEU A 207 5.94 14.54 1.67
C LEU A 207 4.83 15.23 0.84
N ALA A 208 3.63 15.39 1.41
CA ALA A 208 2.53 16.09 0.75
C ALA A 208 2.89 17.55 0.40
N VAL A 209 3.55 18.26 1.33
CA VAL A 209 4.05 19.62 1.11
C VAL A 209 5.12 19.64 0.02
N LYS A 210 6.10 18.72 0.09
CA LYS A 210 7.16 18.60 -0.92
C LYS A 210 6.60 18.40 -2.33
N ILE A 211 5.70 17.42 -2.51
CA ILE A 211 5.09 17.16 -3.82
C ILE A 211 4.30 18.39 -4.29
N THR A 212 3.65 19.11 -3.37
CA THR A 212 2.95 20.37 -3.69
C THR A 212 3.89 21.46 -4.20
N MET A 213 5.04 21.63 -3.56
CA MET A 213 6.03 22.63 -3.95
C MET A 213 6.76 22.27 -5.25
N ASP A 214 7.02 20.99 -5.49
CA ASP A 214 7.75 20.48 -6.66
C ASP A 214 6.92 20.54 -7.96
N ASN A 215 5.61 20.84 -7.89
CA ASN A 215 4.71 20.90 -9.03
C ASN A 215 4.11 22.32 -9.27
N PRO A 216 4.93 23.30 -9.71
CA PRO A 216 4.52 24.70 -9.87
C PRO A 216 3.61 24.97 -11.08
N VAL A 217 3.17 23.94 -11.82
CA VAL A 217 2.37 24.10 -13.05
C VAL A 217 1.01 24.76 -12.77
N CYS A 218 0.44 24.64 -11.56
CA CYS A 218 -0.74 25.42 -11.14
C CYS A 218 -0.39 26.75 -10.43
N MET A 219 0.87 27.02 -10.10
CA MET A 219 1.29 28.29 -9.47
C MET A 219 1.66 29.38 -10.49
N ARG A 220 1.94 29.02 -11.76
CA ARG A 220 2.41 29.95 -12.80
C ARG A 220 1.41 30.26 -13.90
N THR A 221 0.50 29.35 -14.22
CA THR A 221 -0.68 29.69 -15.02
C THR A 221 -1.75 30.10 -14.04
N GLY A 222 -2.32 31.30 -14.18
CA GLY A 222 -3.44 31.80 -13.36
C GLY A 222 -4.75 31.01 -13.55
N VAL A 223 -4.67 29.69 -13.69
CA VAL A 223 -5.73 28.77 -13.36
C VAL A 223 -5.95 28.96 -11.87
N GLU A 224 -7.17 29.35 -11.48
CA GLU A 224 -7.53 29.57 -10.08
C GLU A 224 -6.93 28.45 -9.23
N LEU A 225 -6.06 28.84 -8.28
CA LEU A 225 -5.58 27.92 -7.25
C LEU A 225 -6.81 27.22 -6.70
N ASN A 226 -6.93 25.91 -6.95
CA ASN A 226 -8.13 25.19 -6.57
C ASN A 226 -8.43 25.47 -5.09
N PRO A 227 -9.66 25.87 -4.71
CA PRO A 227 -9.98 26.40 -3.38
C PRO A 227 -9.55 25.53 -2.18
N TRP A 228 -9.32 24.22 -2.41
CA TRP A 228 -8.84 23.28 -1.39
C TRP A 228 -7.35 23.45 -1.04
N LEU A 229 -6.52 24.03 -1.91
CA LEU A 229 -5.10 24.30 -1.61
C LEU A 229 -4.94 25.31 -0.46
N LEU A 230 -5.96 26.15 -0.24
CA LEU A 230 -6.04 27.09 0.89
C LEU A 230 -6.55 26.43 2.18
N GLN A 231 -6.93 25.14 2.13
CA GLN A 231 -7.46 24.37 3.25
C GLN A 231 -6.45 23.33 3.77
N ILE A 232 -5.26 23.24 3.16
CA ILE A 232 -4.13 22.51 3.75
C ILE A 232 -3.63 23.37 4.93
N PRO A 233 -3.67 22.85 6.17
CA PRO A 233 -3.27 23.60 7.36
C PRO A 233 -1.77 23.91 7.42
#